data_AF-A0A7C4SW67-F1
#
_entry.id   AF-A0A7C4SW67-F1
#
_cell.length_a   1.000
_cell.length_b   1.000
_cell.length_c   1.000
_cell.angle_alpha   90.00
_cell.angle_beta   90.00
_cell.angle_gamma   90.00
#
_symmetry.space_group_name_H-M   'P 1'
#
loop_
_entity.id
_entity.type
_entity.pdbx_description
1 polymer ?
#
loop_
_entity_poly.entity_id
_entity_poly.type
_entity_poly.pdbx_seq_one_letter_code
_entity_poly.pdbx_strand_id
1 'polypeptide(L)'
;MLYENLNDLARDVMPPSERALEALAEGRKDRLEYWIGRMSVGPQFLFTGYLYWIVRLLTHIRAHHGERETRQALEECFRLLLAPAARLFREGREKEALLFFLSLWRIRMGGMKEAAETDQSFQMLLAPCGLGGRVLLEGWYERDPSSFGRSGDGTPLFCEACRVLRQTFNDLAGSKVLEIEPDPARLAVCGFRFQKRATDGQRLFQKEELEAAVLPSCARALARLRAGRLEGMEDLLRDHHRHWRPLHDFLNLWVTLLESSMLRRHGVEYVDQLVSGTYIPMWQSAYGLYGSLDDRTTLRLLAFTWHYHQATFQVEEEEDRFKFVLDPCGSGGRLYRGEMGEGMPVYGNGLELVSTPHVCTFLRSDFPVYCTHCALSNLDQFQGKPKIFVVDGHAMAEPGAPCVQYLYKKHASEKIPPHLLEQVACSELIPLRKEYHPWDS
;
A
#
# COMPACT_ATOMS: atom_id res chain seq x y z
N MET A 1 24.02 22.68 -1.79
CA MET A 1 22.59 22.84 -2.10
C MET A 1 22.38 22.54 -3.58
N LEU A 2 21.34 21.79 -3.90
CA LEU A 2 20.93 21.36 -5.23
C LEU A 2 19.95 22.38 -5.84
N TYR A 3 19.14 23.03 -4.99
CA TYR A 3 18.23 24.09 -5.40
C TYR A 3 18.77 25.45 -4.99
N GLU A 4 18.85 26.37 -5.95
CA GLU A 4 19.17 27.78 -5.70
C GLU A 4 17.91 28.59 -5.32
N ASN A 5 16.72 28.07 -5.65
CA ASN A 5 15.42 28.71 -5.39
C ASN A 5 14.41 27.70 -4.81
N LEU A 6 13.74 28.07 -3.72
CA LEU A 6 12.69 27.28 -3.07
C LEU A 6 11.52 26.94 -4.01
N ASN A 7 11.24 27.78 -5.01
CA ASN A 7 10.19 27.51 -5.99
C ASN A 7 10.47 26.27 -6.85
N ASP A 8 11.74 25.96 -7.13
CA ASP A 8 12.11 24.79 -7.93
C ASP A 8 11.95 23.50 -7.12
N LEU A 9 12.27 23.53 -5.82
CA LEU A 9 12.02 22.42 -4.91
C LEU A 9 10.51 22.17 -4.78
N ALA A 10 9.72 23.22 -4.49
CA ALA A 10 8.27 23.13 -4.39
C ALA A 10 7.65 22.53 -5.66
N ARG A 11 8.12 22.98 -6.83
CA ARG A 11 7.69 22.43 -8.12
C ARG A 11 8.03 20.95 -8.25
N ASP A 12 9.21 20.52 -7.83
CA ASP A 12 9.66 19.13 -7.95
C ASP A 12 8.98 18.14 -7.02
N VAL A 13 8.46 18.61 -5.89
CA VAL A 13 7.67 17.79 -4.95
C VAL A 13 6.16 17.92 -5.14
N MET A 14 5.71 18.75 -6.08
CA MET A 14 4.29 18.97 -6.38
C MET A 14 3.57 17.69 -6.84
N PRO A 15 2.36 17.39 -6.34
CA PRO A 15 1.63 16.19 -6.75
C PRO A 15 1.28 16.21 -8.24
N PRO A 16 1.26 15.03 -8.90
CA PRO A 16 0.90 14.93 -10.32
C PRO A 16 -0.48 15.50 -10.67
N SER A 17 -1.44 15.46 -9.72
CA SER A 17 -2.77 16.03 -9.91
C SER A 17 -2.74 17.55 -10.10
N GLU A 18 -1.89 18.27 -9.36
CA GLU A 18 -1.74 19.73 -9.52
C GLU A 18 -1.07 20.06 -10.85
N ARG A 19 -0.05 19.29 -11.26
CA ARG A 19 0.56 19.42 -12.58
C ARG A 19 -0.42 19.17 -13.73
N ALA A 20 -1.37 18.25 -13.54
CA ALA A 20 -2.45 18.01 -14.50
C ALA A 20 -3.44 19.18 -14.55
N LEU A 21 -3.81 19.75 -13.40
CA LEU A 21 -4.69 20.91 -13.30
C LEU A 21 -4.06 22.16 -13.94
N GLU A 22 -2.77 22.40 -13.73
CA GLU A 22 -2.03 23.47 -14.43
C GLU A 22 -2.09 23.28 -15.95
N ALA A 23 -1.80 22.07 -16.44
CA ALA A 23 -1.85 21.78 -17.87
C ALA A 23 -3.26 21.96 -18.46
N LEU A 24 -4.31 21.64 -17.71
CA LEU A 24 -5.70 21.88 -18.07
C LEU A 24 -5.99 23.38 -18.19
N ALA A 25 -5.62 24.17 -17.17
CA ALA A 25 -5.83 25.62 -17.15
C ALA A 25 -5.07 26.34 -18.27
N GLU A 26 -3.87 25.87 -18.62
CA GLU A 26 -3.07 26.41 -19.74
C GLU A 26 -3.54 25.91 -21.13
N GLY A 27 -4.53 25.01 -21.19
CA GLY A 27 -5.00 24.41 -22.45
C GLY A 27 -3.98 23.48 -23.12
N ARG A 28 -2.95 23.01 -22.40
CA ARG A 28 -1.86 22.17 -22.93
C ARG A 28 -2.25 20.69 -22.90
N LYS A 29 -3.01 20.24 -23.89
CA LYS A 29 -3.57 18.89 -23.99
C LYS A 29 -2.52 17.76 -23.88
N ASP A 30 -1.38 17.88 -24.55
CA ASP A 30 -0.33 16.84 -24.50
C ASP A 30 0.27 16.69 -23.10
N ARG A 31 0.46 17.82 -22.40
CA ARG A 31 0.92 17.80 -21.00
C ARG A 31 -0.13 17.24 -20.06
N LEU A 32 -1.40 17.57 -20.30
CA LEU A 32 -2.51 17.02 -19.54
C LEU A 32 -2.58 15.48 -19.71
N GLU A 33 -2.52 14.97 -20.95
CA GLU A 33 -2.49 13.52 -21.21
C GLU A 33 -1.29 12.85 -20.54
N TYR A 34 -0.10 13.46 -20.62
CA TYR A 34 1.09 12.96 -19.93
C TYR A 34 0.87 12.82 -18.42
N TRP A 35 0.35 13.86 -17.75
CA TRP A 35 0.14 13.81 -16.31
C TRP A 35 -0.96 12.83 -15.91
N ILE A 36 -2.06 12.73 -16.67
CA ILE A 36 -3.08 11.70 -16.44
C ILE A 36 -2.48 10.30 -16.59
N GLY A 37 -1.61 10.08 -17.59
CA GLY A 37 -0.86 8.84 -17.76
C GLY A 37 0.01 8.51 -16.55
N ARG A 38 0.81 9.47 -16.08
CA ARG A 38 1.61 9.33 -14.83
C ARG A 38 0.74 9.04 -13.62
N MET A 39 -0.42 9.68 -13.53
CA MET A 39 -1.35 9.49 -12.42
C MET A 39 -1.95 8.08 -12.39
N SER A 40 -2.17 7.49 -13.57
CA SER A 40 -2.77 6.15 -13.73
C SER A 40 -1.87 5.02 -13.24
N VAL A 41 -0.54 5.25 -13.26
CA VAL A 41 0.46 4.27 -12.80
C VAL A 41 0.95 4.53 -11.38
N GLY A 42 0.60 5.67 -10.79
CA GLY A 42 1.18 6.09 -9.51
C GLY A 42 1.01 5.10 -8.35
N PRO A 43 -0.18 4.52 -8.13
CA PRO A 43 -0.37 3.53 -7.06
C PRO A 43 0.39 2.22 -7.27
N GLN A 44 0.86 1.92 -8.49
CA GLN A 44 1.27 0.57 -8.86
C GLN A 44 2.47 0.06 -8.07
N PHE A 45 3.47 0.91 -7.81
CA PHE A 45 4.66 0.53 -7.06
C PHE A 45 4.30 0.09 -5.63
N LEU A 46 3.54 0.94 -4.91
CA LEU A 46 3.10 0.64 -3.55
C LEU A 46 2.15 -0.54 -3.49
N PHE A 47 1.22 -0.63 -4.44
CA PHE A 47 0.31 -1.75 -4.56
C PHE A 47 1.08 -3.08 -4.72
N THR A 48 2.05 -3.13 -5.63
CA THR A 48 2.93 -4.30 -5.78
C THR A 48 3.68 -4.63 -4.49
N GLY A 49 4.26 -3.62 -3.85
CA GLY A 49 4.99 -3.80 -2.59
C GLY A 49 4.13 -4.45 -1.51
N TYR A 50 2.91 -3.96 -1.30
CA TYR A 50 1.96 -4.57 -0.37
C TYR A 50 1.60 -6.01 -0.74
N LEU A 51 1.33 -6.30 -2.02
CA LEU A 51 1.01 -7.66 -2.43
C LEU A 51 2.15 -8.63 -2.12
N TYR A 52 3.38 -8.27 -2.48
CA TYR A 52 4.54 -9.10 -2.23
C TYR A 52 4.76 -9.27 -0.74
N TRP A 53 4.70 -8.19 0.04
CA TRP A 53 4.89 -8.27 1.47
C TRP A 53 3.85 -9.19 2.13
N ILE A 54 2.57 -9.06 1.78
CA ILE A 54 1.50 -9.93 2.30
C ILE A 54 1.78 -11.39 1.96
N VAL A 55 2.13 -11.75 0.71
CA VAL A 55 2.45 -13.14 0.39
C VAL A 55 3.63 -13.65 1.21
N ARG A 56 4.66 -12.83 1.38
CA ARG A 56 5.86 -13.21 2.14
C ARG A 56 5.55 -13.40 3.62
N LEU A 57 4.72 -12.54 4.21
CA LEU A 57 4.20 -12.71 5.58
C LEU A 57 3.48 -14.05 5.71
N LEU A 58 2.52 -14.34 4.83
CA LEU A 58 1.76 -15.60 4.88
C LEU A 58 2.66 -16.82 4.67
N THR A 59 3.65 -16.71 3.79
CA THR A 59 4.62 -17.79 3.53
C THR A 59 5.49 -18.05 4.76
N HIS A 60 5.98 -16.98 5.40
CA HIS A 60 6.80 -17.07 6.61
C HIS A 60 6.01 -17.66 7.78
N ILE A 61 4.80 -17.16 8.04
CA ILE A 61 3.90 -17.68 9.10
C ILE A 61 3.61 -19.16 8.85
N ARG A 62 3.28 -19.55 7.61
CA ARG A 62 3.02 -20.95 7.27
C ARG A 62 4.26 -21.83 7.48
N ALA A 63 5.45 -21.36 7.10
CA ALA A 63 6.67 -22.13 7.25
C ALA A 63 7.02 -22.39 8.72
N HIS A 64 6.75 -21.43 9.61
CA HIS A 64 7.10 -21.52 11.03
C HIS A 64 6.00 -22.15 11.89
N HIS A 65 4.73 -21.91 11.57
CA HIS A 65 3.58 -22.26 12.41
C HIS A 65 2.53 -23.14 11.71
N GLY A 66 2.74 -23.45 10.44
CA GLY A 66 1.86 -24.29 9.66
C GLY A 66 0.61 -23.58 9.12
N GLU A 67 -0.13 -24.32 8.30
CA GLU A 67 -1.26 -23.80 7.53
C GLU A 67 -2.46 -23.44 8.41
N ARG A 68 -2.72 -24.23 9.46
CA ARG A 68 -3.83 -23.98 10.39
C ARG A 68 -3.72 -22.61 11.05
N GLU A 69 -2.53 -22.27 11.56
CA GLU A 69 -2.33 -21.00 12.25
C GLU A 69 -2.34 -19.82 11.26
N THR A 70 -1.74 -20.00 10.08
CA THR A 70 -1.82 -19.01 8.99
C THR A 70 -3.27 -18.67 8.67
N ARG A 71 -4.12 -19.70 8.54
CA ARG A 71 -5.54 -19.54 8.27
C ARG A 71 -6.28 -18.85 9.42
N GLN A 72 -6.00 -19.23 10.67
CA GLN A 72 -6.60 -18.58 11.83
C GLN A 72 -6.25 -17.08 11.89
N ALA A 73 -4.98 -16.73 11.64
CA ALA A 73 -4.55 -15.34 11.59
C ALA A 73 -5.29 -14.56 10.50
N LEU A 74 -5.47 -15.14 9.30
CA LEU A 74 -6.25 -14.54 8.23
C LEU A 74 -7.73 -14.35 8.62
N GLU A 75 -8.37 -15.34 9.24
CA GLU A 75 -9.76 -15.27 9.68
C GLU A 75 -9.96 -14.16 10.72
N GLU A 76 -9.04 -14.00 11.67
CA GLU A 76 -9.05 -12.91 12.64
C GLU A 76 -8.90 -11.54 11.98
N CYS A 77 -7.94 -11.40 11.06
CA CYS A 77 -7.72 -10.16 10.32
C CYS A 77 -8.95 -9.77 9.51
N PHE A 78 -9.48 -10.70 8.71
CA PHE A 78 -10.63 -10.42 7.83
C PHE A 78 -11.92 -10.21 8.59
N ARG A 79 -12.09 -10.81 9.78
CA ARG A 79 -13.26 -10.53 10.62
C ARG A 79 -13.32 -9.06 10.99
N LEU A 80 -12.18 -8.45 11.29
CA LEU A 80 -12.08 -7.02 11.62
C LEU A 80 -12.19 -6.13 10.37
N LEU A 81 -11.45 -6.44 9.30
CA LEU A 81 -11.45 -5.66 8.06
C LEU A 81 -12.80 -5.61 7.35
N LEU A 82 -13.56 -6.71 7.41
CA LEU A 82 -14.82 -6.86 6.67
C LEU A 82 -16.05 -6.55 7.51
N ALA A 83 -15.90 -6.35 8.82
CA ALA A 83 -17.02 -6.05 9.72
C ALA A 83 -17.85 -4.82 9.28
N PRO A 84 -17.25 -3.69 8.85
CA PRO A 84 -18.03 -2.54 8.39
C PRO A 84 -18.90 -2.86 7.16
N ALA A 85 -18.33 -3.52 6.15
CA ALA A 85 -19.06 -3.90 4.94
C ALA A 85 -20.15 -4.94 5.21
N ALA A 86 -19.89 -5.93 6.08
CA ALA A 86 -20.87 -6.93 6.45
C ALA A 86 -22.02 -6.33 7.29
N ARG A 87 -21.73 -5.35 8.14
CA ARG A 87 -22.75 -4.59 8.86
C ARG A 87 -23.67 -3.84 7.90
N LEU A 88 -23.11 -3.08 6.95
CA LEU A 88 -23.89 -2.39 5.91
C LEU A 88 -24.79 -3.36 5.16
N PHE A 89 -24.28 -4.53 4.78
CA PHE A 89 -25.07 -5.56 4.12
C PHE A 89 -26.25 -6.03 4.99
N ARG A 90 -26.03 -6.37 6.26
CA ARG A 90 -27.09 -6.83 7.17
C ARG A 90 -28.14 -5.75 7.45
N GLU A 91 -27.78 -4.48 7.36
CA GLU A 91 -28.69 -3.33 7.48
C GLU A 91 -29.47 -3.05 6.18
N GLY A 92 -29.32 -3.89 5.13
CA GLY A 92 -29.97 -3.71 3.84
C GLY A 92 -29.30 -2.67 2.95
N ARG A 93 -28.15 -2.12 3.35
CA ARG A 93 -27.35 -1.11 2.62
C ARG A 93 -26.39 -1.79 1.65
N GLU A 94 -26.95 -2.59 0.75
CA GLU A 94 -26.21 -3.48 -0.15
C GLU A 94 -25.36 -2.72 -1.16
N LYS A 95 -25.80 -1.53 -1.57
CA LYS A 95 -25.04 -0.64 -2.46
C LYS A 95 -23.72 -0.20 -1.82
N GLU A 96 -23.77 0.26 -0.57
CA GLU A 96 -22.58 0.71 0.16
C GLU A 96 -21.64 -0.46 0.47
N ALA A 97 -22.19 -1.63 0.84
CA ALA A 97 -21.41 -2.85 1.01
C ALA A 97 -20.70 -3.27 -0.29
N LEU A 98 -21.38 -3.17 -1.45
CA LEU A 98 -20.78 -3.45 -2.74
C LEU A 98 -19.72 -2.39 -3.12
N LEU A 99 -19.99 -1.10 -2.88
CA LEU A 99 -19.04 -0.02 -3.12
C LEU A 99 -17.73 -0.17 -2.33
N PHE A 100 -17.80 -0.71 -1.10
CA PHE A 100 -16.60 -1.11 -0.36
C PHE A 100 -15.74 -2.06 -1.20
N PHE A 101 -16.31 -3.14 -1.71
CA PHE A 101 -15.60 -4.07 -2.57
C PHE A 101 -15.11 -3.41 -3.86
N LEU A 102 -15.97 -2.69 -4.59
CA LEU A 102 -15.59 -2.01 -5.83
C LEU A 102 -14.37 -1.08 -5.63
N SER A 103 -14.30 -0.40 -4.48
CA SER A 103 -13.17 0.47 -4.13
C SER A 103 -11.83 -0.28 -4.04
N LEU A 104 -11.85 -1.57 -3.68
CA LEU A 104 -10.66 -2.41 -3.62
C LEU A 104 -10.20 -2.85 -5.02
N TRP A 105 -11.12 -3.16 -5.94
CA TRP A 105 -10.77 -3.65 -7.29
C TRP A 105 -10.59 -2.55 -8.34
N ARG A 106 -11.15 -1.35 -8.14
CA ARG A 106 -11.17 -0.28 -9.16
C ARG A 106 -9.79 0.14 -9.63
N ILE A 107 -8.80 0.19 -8.74
CA ILE A 107 -7.50 0.85 -9.00
C ILE A 107 -6.35 -0.16 -9.19
N ARG A 108 -6.67 -1.45 -9.41
CA ARG A 108 -5.63 -2.50 -9.57
C ARG A 108 -5.02 -2.55 -10.97
N MET A 109 -3.79 -3.10 -11.02
CA MET A 109 -3.17 -3.59 -12.24
C MET A 109 -3.92 -4.83 -12.75
N GLY A 110 -4.61 -4.68 -13.88
CA GLY A 110 -5.66 -5.61 -14.30
C GLY A 110 -7.01 -5.11 -13.83
N GLY A 111 -7.76 -4.58 -14.79
CA GLY A 111 -9.02 -3.90 -14.51
C GLY A 111 -10.18 -4.87 -14.35
N MET A 112 -11.26 -4.36 -13.75
CA MET A 112 -12.60 -4.84 -14.04
C MET A 112 -12.81 -4.73 -15.55
N LYS A 113 -12.85 -5.87 -16.25
CA LYS A 113 -13.03 -5.89 -17.72
C LYS A 113 -14.50 -5.82 -18.10
N GLU A 114 -15.31 -6.50 -17.32
CA GLU A 114 -16.75 -6.59 -17.50
C GLU A 114 -17.35 -6.37 -16.11
N ALA A 115 -18.32 -5.47 -16.01
CA ALA A 115 -19.09 -5.25 -14.81
C ALA A 115 -20.55 -5.12 -15.24
N ALA A 116 -21.40 -5.96 -14.66
CA ALA A 116 -22.80 -6.02 -14.99
C ALA A 116 -23.62 -6.17 -13.72
N GLU A 117 -24.72 -5.43 -13.68
CA GLU A 117 -25.74 -5.57 -12.66
C GLU A 117 -26.96 -6.24 -13.28
N THR A 118 -27.48 -7.26 -12.60
CA THR A 118 -28.80 -7.85 -12.82
C THR A 118 -29.70 -7.51 -11.64
N ASP A 119 -30.98 -7.87 -11.73
CA ASP A 119 -31.93 -7.62 -10.65
C ASP A 119 -31.60 -8.42 -9.37
N GLN A 120 -30.83 -9.51 -9.50
CA GLN A 120 -30.50 -10.41 -8.40
C GLN A 120 -29.04 -10.30 -7.92
N SER A 121 -28.15 -9.78 -8.77
CA SER A 121 -26.71 -9.81 -8.47
C SER A 121 -25.93 -8.72 -9.16
N PHE A 122 -24.76 -8.42 -8.62
CA PHE A 122 -23.70 -7.73 -9.33
C PHE A 122 -22.60 -8.74 -9.70
N GLN A 123 -22.08 -8.64 -10.92
CA GLN A 123 -21.04 -9.52 -11.43
C GLN A 123 -19.92 -8.71 -12.07
N MET A 124 -18.68 -9.15 -11.87
CA MET A 124 -17.56 -8.61 -12.63
C MET A 124 -16.53 -9.69 -12.97
N LEU A 125 -15.82 -9.47 -14.07
CA LEU A 125 -14.65 -10.24 -14.46
C LEU A 125 -13.38 -9.46 -14.15
N LEU A 126 -12.50 -10.08 -13.38
CA LEU A 126 -11.23 -9.49 -12.95
C LEU A 126 -10.10 -10.12 -13.77
N ALA A 127 -9.52 -9.38 -14.72
CA ALA A 127 -8.54 -9.93 -15.67
C ALA A 127 -7.34 -8.98 -15.95
N PRO A 128 -6.14 -9.31 -15.43
CA PRO A 128 -5.92 -10.24 -14.32
C PRO A 128 -6.66 -9.77 -13.05
N CYS A 129 -6.81 -10.65 -12.06
CA CYS A 129 -7.52 -10.29 -10.83
C CYS A 129 -6.83 -9.21 -9.98
N GLY A 130 -5.60 -8.87 -10.35
CA GLY A 130 -4.76 -7.84 -9.76
C GLY A 130 -4.17 -8.20 -8.40
N LEU A 131 -4.73 -9.20 -7.71
CA LEU A 131 -4.26 -9.76 -6.44
C LEU A 131 -3.32 -10.95 -6.68
N GLY A 132 -3.65 -12.15 -6.19
CA GLY A 132 -2.85 -13.37 -6.40
C GLY A 132 -2.61 -13.71 -7.87
N GLY A 133 -3.54 -13.36 -8.76
CA GLY A 133 -3.38 -13.51 -10.21
C GLY A 133 -2.16 -12.76 -10.77
N ARG A 134 -1.81 -11.61 -10.21
CA ARG A 134 -0.62 -10.88 -10.65
C ARG A 134 0.66 -11.61 -10.26
N VAL A 135 0.75 -12.05 -9.00
CA VAL A 135 1.89 -12.82 -8.49
C VAL A 135 2.09 -14.12 -9.28
N LEU A 136 0.97 -14.74 -9.70
CA LEU A 136 0.97 -15.88 -10.62
C LEU A 136 1.53 -15.54 -12.00
N LEU A 137 1.06 -14.46 -12.64
CA LEU A 137 1.54 -14.06 -13.98
C LEU A 137 3.02 -13.69 -13.99
N GLU A 138 3.52 -13.14 -12.88
CA GLU A 138 4.93 -12.80 -12.71
C GLU A 138 5.81 -14.04 -12.43
N GLY A 139 5.20 -15.20 -12.15
CA GLY A 139 5.87 -16.48 -11.94
C GLY A 139 6.60 -16.59 -10.61
N TRP A 140 6.21 -15.81 -9.59
CA TRP A 140 6.95 -15.74 -8.32
C TRP A 140 6.86 -17.03 -7.50
N TYR A 141 5.73 -17.75 -7.57
CA TYR A 141 5.54 -19.03 -6.88
C TYR A 141 6.52 -20.11 -7.37
N GLU A 142 6.99 -19.99 -8.61
CA GLU A 142 7.97 -20.89 -9.22
C GLU A 142 9.41 -20.37 -9.05
N ARG A 143 9.61 -19.06 -9.12
CA ARG A 143 10.94 -18.42 -9.03
C ARG A 143 11.50 -18.39 -7.61
N ASP A 144 10.66 -18.17 -6.60
CA ASP A 144 11.03 -18.13 -5.20
C ASP A 144 9.93 -18.74 -4.32
N PRO A 145 9.78 -20.08 -4.32
CA PRO A 145 8.78 -20.76 -3.49
C PRO A 145 9.02 -20.57 -1.98
N SER A 146 10.23 -20.17 -1.57
CA SER A 146 10.53 -19.88 -0.16
C SER A 146 9.92 -18.58 0.34
N SER A 147 9.79 -17.57 -0.53
CA SER A 147 9.11 -16.31 -0.23
C SER A 147 7.65 -16.28 -0.71
N PHE A 148 7.30 -17.10 -1.70
CA PHE A 148 5.99 -17.16 -2.33
C PHE A 148 5.44 -18.58 -2.26
N GLY A 149 4.83 -18.90 -1.12
CA GLY A 149 4.37 -20.25 -0.81
C GLY A 149 2.98 -20.59 -1.36
N ARG A 150 2.68 -21.89 -1.33
CA ARG A 150 1.36 -22.49 -1.61
C ARG A 150 0.85 -23.21 -0.37
N SER A 151 -0.47 -23.35 -0.22
CA SER A 151 -1.10 -24.25 0.76
C SER A 151 -0.84 -25.72 0.42
N GLY A 152 -1.22 -26.63 1.32
CA GLY A 152 -1.05 -28.07 1.16
C GLY A 152 -1.78 -28.66 -0.06
N ASP A 153 -2.87 -28.03 -0.50
CA ASP A 153 -3.60 -28.39 -1.74
C ASP A 153 -2.97 -27.80 -3.01
N GLY A 154 -1.83 -27.09 -2.91
CA GLY A 154 -1.15 -26.43 -4.01
C GLY A 154 -1.72 -25.04 -4.37
N THR A 155 -2.75 -24.56 -3.68
CA THR A 155 -3.31 -23.22 -3.90
C THR A 155 -2.27 -22.15 -3.54
N PRO A 156 -2.02 -21.14 -4.38
CA PRO A 156 -1.18 -20.00 -4.01
C PRO A 156 -1.68 -19.32 -2.72
N LEU A 157 -0.79 -18.98 -1.78
CA LEU A 157 -1.22 -18.47 -0.47
C LEU A 157 -2.04 -17.17 -0.54
N PHE A 158 -1.82 -16.32 -1.55
CA PHE A 158 -2.69 -15.15 -1.75
C PHE A 158 -4.11 -15.56 -2.18
N CYS A 159 -4.23 -16.60 -3.02
CA CYS A 159 -5.52 -17.14 -3.42
C CYS A 159 -6.23 -17.81 -2.24
N GLU A 160 -5.50 -18.47 -1.35
CA GLU A 160 -6.04 -18.96 -0.07
C GLU A 160 -6.54 -17.79 0.80
N ALA A 161 -5.78 -16.69 0.90
CA ALA A 161 -6.27 -15.50 1.60
C ALA A 161 -7.56 -14.93 0.99
N CYS A 162 -7.69 -14.88 -0.33
CA CYS A 162 -8.95 -14.50 -0.99
C CYS A 162 -10.11 -15.46 -0.65
N ARG A 163 -9.83 -16.77 -0.55
CA ARG A 163 -10.80 -17.80 -0.14
C ARG A 163 -11.29 -17.57 1.28
N VAL A 164 -10.37 -17.28 2.21
CA VAL A 164 -10.69 -16.96 3.61
C VAL A 164 -11.47 -15.66 3.70
N LEU A 165 -11.04 -14.58 3.03
CA LEU A 165 -11.76 -13.30 2.97
C LEU A 165 -13.23 -13.49 2.58
N ARG A 166 -13.47 -14.25 1.51
CA ARG A 166 -14.81 -14.56 1.02
C ARG A 166 -15.63 -15.33 2.06
N GLN A 167 -15.07 -16.36 2.66
CA GLN A 167 -15.74 -17.17 3.68
C GLN A 167 -16.09 -16.30 4.90
N THR A 168 -15.13 -15.55 5.41
CA THR A 168 -15.34 -14.64 6.55
C THR A 168 -16.40 -13.58 6.28
N PHE A 169 -16.44 -13.00 5.08
CA PHE A 169 -17.51 -12.06 4.72
C PHE A 169 -18.89 -12.74 4.74
N ASN A 170 -19.03 -13.92 4.14
CA ASN A 170 -20.30 -14.64 4.10
C ASN A 170 -20.78 -15.04 5.51
N ASP A 171 -19.85 -15.47 6.37
CA ASP A 171 -20.15 -15.79 7.77
C ASP A 171 -20.65 -14.55 8.51
N LEU A 172 -19.96 -13.42 8.35
CA LEU A 172 -20.39 -12.15 8.93
C LEU A 172 -21.73 -11.67 8.35
N ALA A 173 -21.96 -11.84 7.06
CA ALA A 173 -23.22 -11.48 6.40
C ALA A 173 -24.38 -12.41 6.77
N GLY A 174 -24.11 -13.57 7.38
CA GLY A 174 -25.10 -14.58 7.73
C GLY A 174 -25.69 -15.34 6.53
N SER A 175 -25.10 -15.20 5.34
CA SER A 175 -25.54 -15.91 4.13
C SER A 175 -24.45 -15.94 3.07
N LYS A 176 -24.61 -16.82 2.07
CA LYS A 176 -23.72 -16.86 0.89
C LYS A 176 -24.06 -15.67 -0.03
N VAL A 177 -23.24 -14.63 0.03
CA VAL A 177 -23.44 -13.34 -0.67
C VAL A 177 -22.32 -13.09 -1.67
N LEU A 178 -21.08 -13.27 -1.23
CA LEU A 178 -19.88 -12.99 -2.00
C LEU A 178 -19.31 -14.30 -2.56
N GLU A 179 -19.12 -14.33 -3.86
CA GLU A 179 -18.39 -15.36 -4.59
C GLU A 179 -17.20 -14.71 -5.30
N ILE A 180 -16.02 -15.29 -5.12
CA ILE A 180 -14.80 -14.92 -5.86
C ILE A 180 -14.14 -16.24 -6.23
N GLU A 181 -14.13 -16.58 -7.51
CA GLU A 181 -13.64 -17.87 -7.99
C GLU A 181 -12.65 -17.68 -9.14
N PRO A 182 -11.52 -18.42 -9.16
CA PRO A 182 -10.65 -18.48 -10.32
C PRO A 182 -11.40 -18.98 -11.55
N ASP A 183 -11.11 -18.41 -12.71
CA ASP A 183 -11.58 -18.92 -13.98
C ASP A 183 -10.79 -20.20 -14.33
N PRO A 184 -11.47 -21.35 -14.52
CA PRO A 184 -10.78 -22.61 -14.81
C PRO A 184 -10.11 -22.64 -16.18
N ALA A 185 -10.53 -21.79 -17.12
CA ALA A 185 -10.01 -21.72 -18.48
C ALA A 185 -8.94 -20.64 -18.67
N ARG A 186 -8.84 -19.66 -17.74
CA ARG A 186 -7.97 -18.49 -17.91
C ARG A 186 -7.12 -18.24 -16.66
N LEU A 187 -5.80 -18.38 -16.83
CA LEU A 187 -4.83 -18.10 -15.77
C LEU A 187 -4.98 -16.66 -15.25
N ALA A 188 -4.93 -16.51 -13.93
CA ALA A 188 -4.97 -15.22 -13.23
C ALA A 188 -6.26 -14.40 -13.43
N VAL A 189 -7.31 -14.99 -13.99
CA VAL A 189 -8.63 -14.39 -14.10
C VAL A 189 -9.52 -14.90 -12.97
N CYS A 190 -10.32 -14.02 -12.37
CA CYS A 190 -11.31 -14.40 -11.38
C CYS A 190 -12.68 -13.81 -11.70
N GLY A 191 -13.74 -14.59 -11.51
CA GLY A 191 -15.10 -14.09 -11.46
C GLY A 191 -15.42 -13.58 -10.05
N PHE A 192 -16.10 -12.44 -9.96
CA PHE A 192 -16.66 -11.91 -8.72
C PHE A 192 -18.17 -11.80 -8.88
N ARG A 193 -18.91 -12.28 -7.89
CA ARG A 193 -20.36 -12.13 -7.81
C ARG A 193 -20.76 -11.70 -6.41
N PHE A 194 -21.64 -10.72 -6.34
CA PHE A 194 -22.27 -10.24 -5.12
C PHE A 194 -23.79 -10.40 -5.26
N GLN A 195 -24.38 -11.25 -4.43
CA GLN A 195 -25.80 -11.53 -4.44
C GLN A 195 -26.58 -10.46 -3.66
N LYS A 196 -27.69 -10.00 -4.23
CA LYS A 196 -28.62 -9.10 -3.55
C LYS A 196 -29.61 -9.92 -2.73
N ARG A 197 -30.07 -9.35 -1.62
CA ARG A 197 -31.07 -9.92 -0.73
C ARG A 197 -32.12 -8.88 -0.40
N ALA A 198 -31.72 -7.77 0.23
CA ALA A 198 -32.64 -6.69 0.58
C ALA A 198 -33.14 -5.92 -0.65
N THR A 199 -32.32 -5.88 -1.71
CA THR A 199 -32.62 -5.18 -2.97
C THR A 199 -32.84 -6.15 -4.13
N ASP A 200 -33.22 -7.41 -3.84
CA ASP A 200 -33.59 -8.37 -4.90
C ASP A 200 -34.73 -7.82 -5.75
N GLY A 201 -34.63 -7.98 -7.07
CA GLY A 201 -35.54 -7.37 -8.02
C GLY A 201 -35.26 -5.90 -8.36
N GLN A 202 -34.20 -5.28 -7.81
CA GLN A 202 -33.91 -3.86 -7.97
C GLN A 202 -32.49 -3.60 -8.50
N ARG A 203 -32.30 -2.46 -9.18
CA ARG A 203 -30.99 -1.94 -9.59
C ARG A 203 -30.44 -1.02 -8.50
N LEU A 204 -29.21 -1.26 -8.09
CA LEU A 204 -28.48 -0.44 -7.12
C LEU A 204 -27.88 0.81 -7.78
N PHE A 205 -27.49 0.72 -9.06
CA PHE A 205 -26.80 1.78 -9.76
C PHE A 205 -27.56 2.28 -10.99
N GLN A 206 -27.49 3.59 -11.20
CA GLN A 206 -27.68 4.16 -12.54
C GLN A 206 -26.46 3.86 -13.41
N LYS A 207 -26.60 3.93 -14.74
CA LYS A 207 -25.54 3.54 -15.68
C LYS A 207 -24.25 4.34 -15.45
N GLU A 208 -24.36 5.67 -15.36
CA GLU A 208 -23.22 6.58 -15.18
C GLU A 208 -22.57 6.41 -13.80
N GLU A 209 -23.38 6.06 -12.80
CA GLU A 209 -22.92 5.78 -11.45
C GLU A 209 -22.12 4.47 -11.40
N LEU A 210 -22.63 3.43 -12.06
CA LEU A 210 -21.93 2.16 -12.18
C LEU A 210 -20.58 2.35 -12.89
N GLU A 211 -20.57 3.11 -13.99
CA GLU A 211 -19.34 3.44 -14.71
C GLU A 211 -18.32 4.14 -13.80
N ALA A 212 -18.76 5.11 -12.99
CA ALA A 212 -17.90 5.79 -12.02
C ALA A 212 -17.39 4.88 -10.88
N ALA A 213 -18.19 3.88 -10.50
CA ALA A 213 -17.83 2.92 -9.47
C ALA A 213 -16.79 1.89 -9.94
N VAL A 214 -16.76 1.58 -11.24
CA VAL A 214 -15.88 0.53 -11.79
C VAL A 214 -14.67 1.06 -12.58
N LEU A 215 -14.74 2.29 -13.10
CA LEU A 215 -13.63 2.90 -13.84
C LEU A 215 -12.83 3.89 -12.97
N PRO A 216 -11.49 3.80 -12.97
CA PRO A 216 -10.64 4.84 -12.41
C PRO A 216 -10.92 6.21 -13.01
N SER A 217 -10.80 7.24 -12.18
CA SER A 217 -10.83 8.65 -12.58
C SER A 217 -9.87 8.98 -13.73
N CYS A 218 -8.63 8.47 -13.73
CA CYS A 218 -7.71 8.65 -14.85
C CYS A 218 -8.24 8.06 -16.17
N ALA A 219 -8.87 6.88 -16.14
CA ALA A 219 -9.43 6.28 -17.35
C ALA A 219 -10.59 7.12 -17.90
N ARG A 220 -11.45 7.61 -17.00
CA ARG A 220 -12.55 8.52 -17.33
C ARG A 220 -12.03 9.86 -17.88
N ALA A 221 -10.97 10.40 -17.29
CA ALA A 221 -10.33 11.64 -17.71
C ALA A 221 -9.71 11.50 -19.12
N LEU A 222 -8.97 10.41 -19.38
CA LEU A 222 -8.42 10.13 -20.72
C LEU A 222 -9.52 9.98 -21.77
N ALA A 223 -10.61 9.27 -21.47
CA ALA A 223 -11.73 9.10 -22.37
C ALA A 223 -12.41 10.45 -22.71
N ARG A 224 -12.57 11.32 -21.71
CA ARG A 224 -13.10 12.69 -21.88
C ARG A 224 -12.17 13.56 -22.73
N LEU A 225 -10.87 13.55 -22.43
CA LEU A 225 -9.86 14.31 -23.17
C LEU A 225 -9.83 13.91 -24.66
N ARG A 226 -9.85 12.61 -24.96
CA ARG A 226 -9.88 12.08 -26.34
C ARG A 226 -11.16 12.43 -27.09
N ALA A 227 -12.28 12.54 -26.38
CA ALA A 227 -13.56 12.98 -26.93
C ALA A 227 -13.70 14.52 -27.04
N GLY A 228 -12.66 15.29 -26.67
CA GLY A 228 -12.73 16.75 -26.66
C GLY A 228 -13.65 17.35 -25.59
N ARG A 229 -14.06 16.55 -24.60
CA ARG A 229 -14.97 16.98 -23.52
C ARG A 229 -14.15 17.38 -22.29
N LEU A 230 -14.03 18.68 -22.02
CA LEU A 230 -13.26 19.19 -20.87
C LEU A 230 -14.12 19.53 -19.65
N GLU A 231 -15.44 19.56 -19.80
CA GLU A 231 -16.37 19.81 -18.70
C GLU A 231 -16.21 18.78 -17.58
N GLY A 232 -16.12 19.26 -16.33
CA GLY A 232 -15.91 18.43 -15.14
C GLY A 232 -14.60 17.65 -15.12
N MET A 233 -13.59 18.04 -15.92
CA MET A 233 -12.27 17.39 -15.89
C MET A 233 -11.57 17.62 -14.55
N GLU A 234 -11.73 18.80 -13.96
CA GLU A 234 -11.11 19.15 -12.67
C GLU A 234 -11.48 18.15 -11.56
N ASP A 235 -12.74 17.71 -11.49
CA ASP A 235 -13.21 16.75 -10.50
C ASP A 235 -12.59 15.36 -10.65
N LEU A 236 -12.14 15.00 -11.86
CA LEU A 236 -11.46 13.73 -12.11
C LEU A 236 -9.97 13.80 -11.77
N LEU A 237 -9.38 15.00 -11.77
CA LEU A 237 -7.95 15.23 -11.55
C LEU A 237 -7.64 15.57 -10.10
N ARG A 238 -8.47 16.39 -9.47
CA ARG A 238 -8.30 16.88 -8.11
C ARG A 238 -8.15 15.72 -7.15
N ASP A 239 -7.09 15.77 -6.34
CA ASP A 239 -6.78 14.75 -5.32
C ASP A 239 -6.82 13.30 -5.80
N HIS A 240 -6.58 13.07 -7.10
CA HIS A 240 -6.57 11.74 -7.69
C HIS A 240 -5.69 10.75 -6.92
N HIS A 241 -4.55 11.22 -6.42
CA HIS A 241 -3.61 10.43 -5.61
C HIS A 241 -4.28 9.85 -4.35
N ARG A 242 -5.42 10.39 -3.89
CA ARG A 242 -6.23 9.89 -2.77
C ARG A 242 -7.32 8.91 -3.19
N HIS A 243 -7.64 8.77 -4.47
CA HIS A 243 -8.73 7.89 -4.91
C HIS A 243 -8.49 6.40 -4.64
N TRP A 244 -7.22 6.00 -4.48
CA TRP A 244 -6.83 4.63 -4.12
C TRP A 244 -6.69 4.39 -2.62
N ARG A 245 -6.95 5.41 -1.80
CA ARG A 245 -6.91 5.32 -0.33
C ARG A 245 -7.67 4.12 0.24
N PRO A 246 -8.89 3.76 -0.23
CA PRO A 246 -9.57 2.59 0.31
C PRO A 246 -8.77 1.29 0.15
N LEU A 247 -8.15 1.08 -1.02
CA LEU A 247 -7.30 -0.08 -1.27
C LEU A 247 -5.98 0.01 -0.47
N HIS A 248 -5.35 1.18 -0.44
CA HIS A 248 -4.16 1.43 0.36
C HIS A 248 -4.41 1.05 1.84
N ASP A 249 -5.47 1.60 2.43
CA ASP A 249 -5.78 1.45 3.84
C ASP A 249 -6.14 0.01 4.18
N PHE A 250 -6.87 -0.68 3.28
CA PHE A 250 -7.17 -2.09 3.42
C PHE A 250 -5.89 -2.95 3.47
N LEU A 251 -4.95 -2.74 2.55
CA LEU A 251 -3.69 -3.49 2.49
C LEU A 251 -2.79 -3.19 3.70
N ASN A 252 -2.76 -1.92 4.10
CA ASN A 252 -2.00 -1.44 5.23
C ASN A 252 -2.51 -2.03 6.56
N LEU A 253 -3.83 -1.99 6.79
CA LEU A 253 -4.47 -2.62 7.95
C LEU A 253 -4.28 -4.14 7.92
N TRP A 254 -4.34 -4.78 6.76
CA TRP A 254 -4.12 -6.22 6.66
C TRP A 254 -2.71 -6.61 7.14
N VAL A 255 -1.67 -5.94 6.66
CA VAL A 255 -0.30 -6.15 7.16
C VAL A 255 -0.24 -5.94 8.68
N THR A 256 -0.75 -4.80 9.16
CA THR A 256 -0.72 -4.45 10.59
C THR A 256 -1.45 -5.46 11.47
N LEU A 257 -2.59 -5.98 11.00
CA LEU A 257 -3.38 -6.98 11.72
C LEU A 257 -2.67 -8.34 11.76
N LEU A 258 -1.96 -8.72 10.68
CA LEU A 258 -1.12 -9.92 10.69
C LEU A 258 0.03 -9.77 11.69
N GLU A 259 0.73 -8.64 11.69
CA GLU A 259 1.81 -8.36 12.64
C GLU A 259 1.30 -8.30 14.08
N SER A 260 0.17 -7.66 14.31
CA SER A 260 -0.53 -7.62 15.61
C SER A 260 -0.90 -9.03 16.09
N SER A 261 -1.41 -9.85 15.18
CA SER A 261 -1.77 -11.24 15.42
C SER A 261 -0.56 -12.09 15.81
N MET A 262 0.59 -11.83 15.18
CA MET A 262 1.86 -12.51 15.46
C MET A 262 2.52 -12.00 16.74
N LEU A 263 2.47 -10.69 17.03
CA LEU A 263 2.95 -10.11 18.27
C LEU A 263 2.25 -10.72 19.49
N ARG A 264 0.91 -10.82 19.45
CA ARG A 264 0.12 -11.43 20.53
C ARG A 264 0.48 -12.89 20.81
N ARG A 265 0.87 -13.64 19.79
CA ARG A 265 1.12 -15.09 19.88
C ARG A 265 2.57 -15.43 20.20
N HIS A 266 3.50 -14.69 19.60
CA HIS A 266 4.91 -15.08 19.51
C HIS A 266 5.88 -14.00 19.99
N GLY A 267 5.39 -12.82 20.40
CA GLY A 267 6.22 -11.76 20.96
C GLY A 267 6.96 -10.92 19.92
N VAL A 268 7.74 -9.95 20.41
CA VAL A 268 8.42 -8.94 19.58
C VAL A 268 9.58 -9.53 18.78
N GLU A 269 10.27 -10.53 19.33
CA GLU A 269 11.38 -11.21 18.66
C GLU A 269 10.93 -11.89 17.38
N TYR A 270 9.72 -12.47 17.39
CA TYR A 270 9.14 -13.05 16.19
C TYR A 270 8.71 -11.98 15.18
N VAL A 271 8.16 -10.85 15.63
CA VAL A 271 7.83 -9.72 14.73
C VAL A 271 9.09 -9.18 14.06
N ASP A 272 10.20 -9.04 14.80
CA ASP A 272 11.49 -8.68 14.21
C ASP A 272 11.90 -9.66 13.10
N GLN A 273 11.91 -10.97 13.39
CA GLN A 273 12.24 -12.00 12.41
C GLN A 273 11.30 -11.99 11.20
N LEU A 274 10.00 -11.82 11.44
CA LEU A 274 8.97 -11.76 10.42
C LEU A 274 9.21 -10.58 9.47
N VAL A 275 9.39 -9.38 10.00
CA VAL A 275 9.62 -8.17 9.19
C VAL A 275 10.97 -8.22 8.49
N SER A 276 12.03 -8.66 9.20
CA SER A 276 13.37 -8.85 8.63
C SER A 276 13.38 -9.90 7.51
N GLY A 277 12.59 -10.97 7.62
CA GLY A 277 12.48 -12.02 6.61
C GLY A 277 11.58 -11.68 5.42
N THR A 278 10.67 -10.71 5.56
CA THR A 278 9.59 -10.47 4.58
C THR A 278 9.57 -9.08 3.97
N TYR A 279 9.80 -8.03 4.76
CA TYR A 279 9.83 -6.65 4.28
C TYR A 279 11.20 -6.29 3.73
N ILE A 280 12.26 -6.52 4.51
CA ILE A 280 13.61 -6.07 4.17
C ILE A 280 14.11 -6.63 2.83
N PRO A 281 13.93 -7.92 2.48
CA PRO A 281 14.48 -8.41 1.22
C PRO A 281 13.75 -7.87 -0.02
N MET A 282 12.54 -7.29 0.14
CA MET A 282 11.84 -6.60 -0.95
C MET A 282 12.60 -5.34 -1.39
N TRP A 283 13.36 -4.72 -0.50
CA TRP A 283 14.15 -3.52 -0.79
C TRP A 283 15.39 -3.76 -1.62
N GLN A 284 15.86 -5.00 -1.77
CA GLN A 284 17.11 -5.29 -2.48
C GLN A 284 17.10 -4.75 -3.92
N SER A 285 16.00 -4.95 -4.66
CA SER A 285 15.84 -4.41 -6.01
C SER A 285 15.69 -2.88 -6.00
N ALA A 286 15.04 -2.34 -4.97
CA ALA A 286 14.84 -0.90 -4.82
C ALA A 286 16.17 -0.18 -4.58
N TYR A 287 17.06 -0.71 -3.74
CA TYR A 287 18.38 -0.12 -3.51
C TYR A 287 19.22 -0.01 -4.78
N GLY A 288 19.19 -1.03 -5.65
CA GLY A 288 19.85 -0.98 -6.95
C GLY A 288 19.33 0.18 -7.81
N LEU A 289 18.01 0.31 -7.91
CA LEU A 289 17.37 1.43 -8.61
C LEU A 289 17.80 2.77 -8.02
N TYR A 290 17.61 2.99 -6.72
CA TYR A 290 17.90 4.28 -6.10
C TYR A 290 19.39 4.63 -6.10
N GLY A 291 20.29 3.65 -5.95
CA GLY A 291 21.73 3.85 -6.11
C GLY A 291 22.10 4.37 -7.50
N SER A 292 21.34 3.99 -8.53
CA SER A 292 21.55 4.47 -9.90
C SER A 292 21.02 5.89 -10.17
N LEU A 293 19.98 6.36 -9.49
CA LEU A 293 19.33 7.66 -9.80
C LEU A 293 20.07 8.85 -9.16
N ASP A 294 20.22 9.99 -9.83
CA ASP A 294 20.76 11.20 -9.19
C ASP A 294 19.90 11.71 -8.02
N ASP A 295 20.44 12.60 -7.19
CA ASP A 295 19.75 13.11 -5.98
C ASP A 295 18.41 13.77 -6.32
N ARG A 296 18.33 14.54 -7.41
CA ARG A 296 17.11 15.25 -7.83
C ARG A 296 16.04 14.27 -8.28
N THR A 297 16.42 13.29 -9.08
CA THR A 297 15.52 12.25 -9.58
C THR A 297 15.03 11.36 -8.43
N THR A 298 15.90 11.02 -7.48
CA THR A 298 15.54 10.28 -6.27
C THR A 298 14.52 11.05 -5.42
N LEU A 299 14.76 12.33 -5.18
CA LEU A 299 13.82 13.21 -4.47
C LEU A 299 12.43 13.24 -5.14
N ARG A 300 12.39 13.45 -6.46
CA ARG A 300 11.14 13.47 -7.23
C ARG A 300 10.38 12.15 -7.14
N LEU A 301 11.09 11.03 -7.23
CA LEU A 301 10.49 9.69 -7.12
C LEU A 301 9.95 9.43 -5.70
N LEU A 302 10.68 9.86 -4.67
CA LEU A 302 10.25 9.71 -3.28
C LEU A 302 9.03 10.60 -2.98
N ALA A 303 9.04 11.87 -3.39
CA ALA A 303 7.88 12.76 -3.25
C ALA A 303 6.65 12.22 -4.00
N PHE A 304 6.83 11.73 -5.23
CA PHE A 304 5.79 11.04 -5.98
C PHE A 304 5.24 9.84 -5.20
N THR A 305 6.13 9.03 -4.62
CA THR A 305 5.75 7.88 -3.80
C THR A 305 4.96 8.32 -2.58
N TRP A 306 5.35 9.39 -1.87
CA TRP A 306 4.64 9.88 -0.69
C TRP A 306 3.23 10.38 -0.96
N HIS A 307 3.03 11.09 -2.09
CA HIS A 307 1.68 11.48 -2.53
C HIS A 307 0.78 10.26 -2.70
N TYR A 308 1.30 9.22 -3.35
CA TYR A 308 0.54 7.97 -3.49
C TYR A 308 0.46 7.21 -2.18
N HIS A 309 1.45 7.25 -1.30
CA HIS A 309 1.40 6.62 0.01
C HIS A 309 0.42 7.29 0.98
N GLN A 310 -0.38 8.27 0.54
CA GLN A 310 -1.39 8.98 1.32
C GLN A 310 -0.81 9.92 2.38
N ALA A 311 0.46 10.32 2.24
CA ALA A 311 1.08 11.25 3.18
C ALA A 311 0.69 12.71 2.86
N THR A 312 0.60 13.51 3.91
CA THR A 312 0.71 14.97 3.81
C THR A 312 2.10 15.33 4.29
N PHE A 313 2.88 16.08 3.50
CA PHE A 313 4.28 16.31 3.84
C PHE A 313 4.81 17.65 3.38
N GLN A 314 5.88 18.07 4.05
CA GLN A 314 6.75 19.16 3.63
C GLN A 314 8.16 18.61 3.40
N VAL A 315 8.91 19.28 2.51
CA VAL A 315 10.31 18.93 2.25
C VAL A 315 11.18 20.16 2.41
N GLU A 316 12.23 20.01 3.19
CA GLU A 316 13.31 20.98 3.34
C GLU A 316 14.59 20.39 2.75
N GLU A 317 15.36 21.20 2.02
CA GLU A 317 16.73 20.84 1.63
C GLU A 317 17.71 21.33 2.70
N GLU A 318 18.53 20.42 3.22
CA GLU A 318 19.69 20.72 4.05
C GLU A 318 20.98 20.49 3.25
N GLU A 319 22.16 20.82 3.80
CA GLU A 319 23.44 20.69 3.06
C GLU A 319 23.65 19.27 2.51
N ASP A 320 23.41 18.25 3.34
CA ASP A 320 23.73 16.85 3.12
C ASP A 320 22.51 15.95 2.83
N ARG A 321 21.28 16.45 2.98
CA ARG A 321 20.06 15.65 2.85
C ARG A 321 18.83 16.47 2.48
N PHE A 322 17.74 15.78 2.18
CA PHE A 322 16.39 16.33 2.17
C PHE A 322 15.64 15.79 3.38
N LYS A 323 15.00 16.68 4.14
CA LYS A 323 14.20 16.36 5.31
C LYS A 323 12.73 16.40 4.94
N PHE A 324 12.08 15.25 5.04
CA PHE A 324 10.64 15.10 4.92
C PHE A 324 10.02 15.16 6.31
N VAL A 325 9.09 16.10 6.50
CA VAL A 325 8.21 16.14 7.67
C VAL A 325 6.84 15.66 7.22
N LEU A 326 6.47 14.46 7.63
CA LEU A 326 5.24 13.79 7.22
C LEU A 326 4.20 13.88 8.35
N ASP A 327 3.14 14.65 8.12
CA ASP A 327 2.14 14.98 9.13
C ASP A 327 0.70 14.80 8.59
N PRO A 328 0.14 13.58 8.68
CA PRO A 328 0.79 12.34 9.08
C PRO A 328 1.61 11.70 7.94
N CYS A 329 2.52 10.78 8.29
CA CYS A 329 2.97 9.79 7.30
C CYS A 329 1.79 8.90 6.90
N GLY A 330 1.71 8.59 5.61
CA GLY A 330 0.47 8.10 5.01
C GLY A 330 0.05 6.69 5.43
N SER A 331 0.89 6.00 6.18
CA SER A 331 0.69 4.65 6.71
C SER A 331 0.70 4.61 8.24
N GLY A 332 1.87 4.45 8.85
CA GLY A 332 2.04 4.29 10.30
C GLY A 332 1.50 5.46 11.12
N GLY A 333 1.73 6.69 10.68
CA GLY A 333 1.23 7.90 11.31
C GLY A 333 -0.30 7.99 11.25
N ARG A 334 -0.89 7.69 10.09
CA ARG A 334 -2.36 7.62 9.93
C ARG A 334 -2.99 6.51 10.78
N LEU A 335 -2.38 5.31 10.81
CA LEU A 335 -2.80 4.24 11.71
C LEU A 335 -2.74 4.68 13.18
N TYR A 336 -1.66 5.34 13.58
CA TYR A 336 -1.45 5.75 14.97
C TYR A 336 -2.47 6.79 15.43
N ARG A 337 -2.97 7.60 14.50
CA ARG A 337 -4.07 8.56 14.70
C ARG A 337 -5.47 7.97 14.51
N GLY A 338 -5.60 6.73 14.03
CA GLY A 338 -6.90 6.11 13.73
C GLY A 338 -7.59 6.63 12.46
N GLU A 339 -6.83 7.10 11.47
CA GLU A 339 -7.35 7.78 10.27
C GLU A 339 -7.61 6.83 9.07
N MET A 340 -7.77 5.51 9.29
CA MET A 340 -7.88 4.50 8.22
C MET A 340 -9.30 4.26 7.69
N GLY A 341 -10.27 5.02 8.17
CA GLY A 341 -11.67 4.94 7.77
C GLY A 341 -12.59 4.57 8.93
N GLU A 342 -13.88 4.90 8.77
CA GLU A 342 -14.88 4.66 9.81
C GLU A 342 -15.06 3.17 10.11
N GLY A 343 -15.08 2.83 11.41
CA GLY A 343 -15.27 1.46 11.88
C GLY A 343 -14.08 0.53 11.63
N MET A 344 -12.95 1.04 11.15
CA MET A 344 -11.73 0.25 10.99
C MET A 344 -11.01 0.05 12.34
N PRO A 345 -10.19 -1.02 12.48
CA PRO A 345 -9.39 -1.25 13.67
C PRO A 345 -8.41 -0.09 13.95
N VAL A 346 -8.14 0.14 15.23
CA VAL A 346 -7.21 1.15 15.73
C VAL A 346 -6.28 0.54 16.78
N TYR A 347 -5.18 1.22 17.13
CA TYR A 347 -4.33 0.77 18.22
C TYR A 347 -5.11 0.70 19.54
N GLY A 348 -4.97 -0.42 20.25
CA GLY A 348 -5.77 -0.74 21.44
C GLY A 348 -7.14 -1.36 21.12
N ASN A 349 -7.54 -1.43 19.85
CA ASN A 349 -8.76 -2.12 19.41
C ASN A 349 -8.50 -2.87 18.09
N GLY A 350 -7.87 -4.03 18.20
CA GLY A 350 -7.50 -4.91 17.09
C GLY A 350 -6.04 -4.77 16.62
N LEU A 351 -5.48 -3.56 16.69
CA LEU A 351 -4.07 -3.29 16.40
C LEU A 351 -3.24 -3.17 17.69
N GLU A 352 -2.02 -3.68 17.68
CA GLU A 352 -1.17 -3.77 18.87
C GLU A 352 -0.05 -2.73 18.91
N LEU A 353 0.28 -2.27 20.11
CA LEU A 353 1.53 -1.57 20.39
C LEU A 353 2.55 -2.58 20.92
N VAL A 354 3.80 -2.45 20.49
CA VAL A 354 4.91 -3.21 21.06
C VAL A 354 5.30 -2.54 22.38
N SER A 355 5.01 -3.20 23.51
CA SER A 355 5.24 -2.65 24.84
C SER A 355 6.71 -2.64 25.26
N THR A 356 7.54 -3.51 24.68
CA THR A 356 8.92 -3.72 25.10
C THR A 356 9.90 -3.03 24.15
N PRO A 357 10.87 -2.23 24.66
CA PRO A 357 11.97 -1.72 23.87
C PRO A 357 12.72 -2.84 23.13
N HIS A 358 12.84 -2.69 21.83
CA HIS A 358 13.51 -3.64 20.92
C HIS A 358 14.15 -2.91 19.74
N VAL A 359 15.13 -3.52 19.07
CA VAL A 359 15.80 -2.90 17.91
C VAL A 359 14.79 -2.52 16.80
N CYS A 360 13.78 -3.35 16.58
CA CYS A 360 12.70 -3.09 15.63
C CYS A 360 11.68 -2.03 16.09
N THR A 361 11.86 -1.41 17.26
CA THR A 361 10.96 -0.37 17.81
C THR A 361 11.67 0.96 18.03
N PHE A 362 12.84 1.13 17.42
CA PHE A 362 13.76 2.23 17.75
C PHE A 362 14.17 2.26 19.23
N LEU A 363 14.24 1.10 19.90
CA LEU A 363 14.46 0.96 21.34
C LEU A 363 13.42 1.72 22.20
N ARG A 364 12.19 1.84 21.72
CA ARG A 364 11.07 2.50 22.42
C ARG A 364 10.02 1.49 22.89
N SER A 365 9.40 1.77 24.02
CA SER A 365 8.14 1.13 24.42
C SER A 365 6.95 1.78 23.71
N ASP A 366 5.80 1.10 23.77
CA ASP A 366 4.50 1.56 23.25
C ASP A 366 4.55 1.96 21.77
N PHE A 367 5.34 1.21 21.00
CA PHE A 367 5.65 1.53 19.62
C PHE A 367 4.63 0.89 18.65
N PRO A 368 4.07 1.62 17.67
CA PRO A 368 3.14 1.07 16.69
C PRO A 368 3.73 -0.15 15.96
N VAL A 369 3.09 -1.33 16.06
CA VAL A 369 3.67 -2.57 15.48
C VAL A 369 3.92 -2.44 13.98
N TYR A 370 3.05 -1.73 13.25
CA TYR A 370 3.24 -1.48 11.83
C TYR A 370 4.55 -0.74 11.57
N CYS A 371 4.95 0.19 12.42
CA CYS A 371 6.14 1.02 12.22
C CYS A 371 7.45 0.26 12.45
N THR A 372 7.41 -1.01 12.88
CA THR A 372 8.63 -1.80 13.13
C THR A 372 9.49 -1.98 11.89
N HIS A 373 8.87 -2.01 10.71
CA HIS A 373 9.58 -2.03 9.43
C HIS A 373 10.44 -0.79 9.17
N CYS A 374 10.10 0.37 9.76
CA CYS A 374 10.92 1.58 9.65
C CYS A 374 12.26 1.41 10.36
N ALA A 375 12.24 0.86 11.58
CA ALA A 375 13.46 0.64 12.36
C ALA A 375 14.37 -0.39 11.68
N LEU A 376 13.79 -1.49 11.20
CA LEU A 376 14.55 -2.51 10.48
C LEU A 376 15.08 -2.01 9.13
N SER A 377 14.33 -1.12 8.45
CA SER A 377 14.83 -0.46 7.23
C SER A 377 15.99 0.50 7.52
N ASN A 378 15.97 1.21 8.64
CA ASN A 378 17.13 2.00 9.07
C ASN A 378 18.34 1.10 9.30
N LEU A 379 18.18 0.03 10.07
CA LEU A 379 19.25 -0.91 10.36
C LEU A 379 19.86 -1.46 9.06
N ASP A 380 19.04 -1.95 8.13
CA ASP A 380 19.48 -2.47 6.83
C ASP A 380 20.16 -1.39 5.98
N GLN A 381 19.65 -0.16 5.98
CA GLN A 381 20.29 0.96 5.29
C GLN A 381 21.69 1.25 5.85
N PHE A 382 21.88 1.17 7.17
CA PHE A 382 23.18 1.37 7.82
C PHE A 382 24.19 0.25 7.53
N GLN A 383 23.77 -0.89 6.95
CA GLN A 383 24.64 -1.99 6.52
C GLN A 383 25.27 -1.79 5.11
N GLY A 384 25.54 -0.54 4.75
CA GLY A 384 26.17 -0.17 3.48
C GLY A 384 25.22 -0.12 2.28
N LYS A 385 23.91 0.10 2.51
CA LYS A 385 22.90 0.33 1.46
C LYS A 385 22.58 1.83 1.29
N PRO A 386 21.96 2.26 0.17
CA PRO A 386 21.56 3.65 -0.05
C PRO A 386 20.68 4.20 1.07
N LYS A 387 20.95 5.44 1.50
CA LYS A 387 20.29 6.13 2.63
C LYS A 387 19.09 6.95 2.16
N ILE A 388 18.11 6.26 1.60
CA ILE A 388 16.97 6.85 0.88
C ILE A 388 15.74 7.10 1.76
N PHE A 389 15.66 6.40 2.88
CA PHE A 389 14.52 6.36 3.78
C PHE A 389 15.00 6.21 5.23
N VAL A 390 15.82 7.13 5.72
CA VAL A 390 16.30 7.08 7.11
C VAL A 390 15.29 7.79 8.00
N VAL A 391 14.63 7.05 8.90
CA VAL A 391 13.58 7.57 9.78
C VAL A 391 14.16 8.03 11.11
N ASP A 392 13.72 9.18 11.60
CA ASP A 392 13.87 9.55 13.01
C ASP A 392 12.73 8.88 13.80
N GLY A 393 13.07 7.79 14.46
CA GLY A 393 12.14 6.99 15.24
C GLY A 393 11.64 7.68 16.49
N HIS A 394 12.30 8.76 16.96
CA HIS A 394 11.87 9.51 18.13
C HIS A 394 11.00 10.72 17.78
N ALA A 395 11.01 11.18 16.52
CA ALA A 395 10.15 12.27 16.07
C ALA A 395 8.65 11.95 16.24
N MET A 396 8.21 10.74 15.87
CA MET A 396 6.84 10.29 16.11
C MET A 396 6.70 9.67 17.52
N ALA A 397 6.88 10.51 18.54
CA ALA A 397 6.87 10.07 19.94
C ALA A 397 5.47 9.65 20.43
N GLU A 398 4.42 10.28 19.92
CA GLU A 398 3.03 10.12 20.38
C GLU A 398 2.03 10.16 19.21
N PRO A 399 0.77 9.71 19.41
CA PRO A 399 -0.27 9.87 18.41
C PRO A 399 -0.44 11.36 18.07
N GLY A 400 -0.33 11.72 16.79
CA GLY A 400 -0.43 13.11 16.35
C GLY A 400 0.90 13.80 16.05
N ALA A 401 2.03 13.26 16.53
CA ALA A 401 3.35 13.76 16.13
C ALA A 401 3.64 13.43 14.65
N PRO A 402 4.43 14.26 13.94
CA PRO A 402 4.86 13.96 12.58
C PRO A 402 5.91 12.84 12.57
N CYS A 403 6.00 12.11 11.46
CA CYS A 403 7.19 11.31 11.17
C CYS A 403 8.22 12.18 10.48
N VAL A 404 9.48 12.08 10.88
CA VAL A 404 10.59 12.73 10.19
C VAL A 404 11.43 11.68 9.48
N GLN A 405 11.70 11.93 8.21
CA GLN A 405 12.50 11.04 7.36
C GLN A 405 13.53 11.86 6.59
N TYR A 406 14.71 11.31 6.43
CA TYR A 406 15.80 11.87 5.66
C TYR A 406 16.07 11.05 4.39
N LEU A 407 16.25 11.77 3.28
CA LEU A 407 16.89 11.28 2.07
C LEU A 407 18.29 11.92 2.02
N TYR A 408 19.33 11.14 2.31
CA TYR A 408 20.69 11.66 2.25
C TYR A 408 21.17 11.74 0.80
N LYS A 409 21.86 12.84 0.48
CA LYS A 409 22.54 13.01 -0.81
C LYS A 409 23.67 12.02 -0.92
N LYS A 410 23.93 11.51 -2.13
CA LYS A 410 24.90 10.42 -2.34
C LYS A 410 26.28 10.72 -1.73
N HIS A 411 26.80 11.93 -1.98
CA HIS A 411 28.13 12.35 -1.52
C HIS A 411 28.21 12.71 -0.03
N ALA A 412 27.08 12.72 0.68
CA ALA A 412 27.01 13.11 2.08
C ALA A 412 26.34 12.06 2.97
N SER A 413 26.13 10.84 2.43
CA SER A 413 25.47 9.73 3.11
C SER A 413 26.21 9.21 4.35
N GLU A 414 27.45 9.64 4.57
CA GLU A 414 28.27 9.33 5.75
C GLU A 414 28.06 10.31 6.92
N LYS A 415 27.35 11.43 6.73
CA LYS A 415 27.11 12.46 7.77
C LYS A 415 25.89 12.17 8.66
N ILE A 416 25.62 10.90 8.95
CA ILE A 416 24.44 10.51 9.74
C ILE A 416 24.66 10.88 11.22
N PRO A 417 23.75 11.64 11.86
CA PRO A 417 23.84 11.95 13.29
C PRO A 417 23.89 10.67 14.16
N PRO A 418 24.74 10.62 15.20
CA PRO A 418 24.91 9.42 16.04
C PRO A 418 23.60 8.87 16.62
N HIS A 419 22.70 9.75 17.08
CA HIS A 419 21.41 9.33 17.64
C HIS A 419 20.56 8.50 16.66
N LEU A 420 20.70 8.71 15.34
CA LEU A 420 19.96 7.93 14.34
C LEU A 420 20.48 6.49 14.20
N LEU A 421 21.75 6.24 14.53
CA LEU A 421 22.35 4.92 14.58
C LEU A 421 22.02 4.23 15.91
N GLU A 422 22.13 4.97 17.01
CA GLU A 422 21.86 4.48 18.38
C GLU A 422 20.44 3.97 18.56
N GLN A 423 19.43 4.64 17.98
CA GLN A 423 18.03 4.21 18.05
C GLN A 423 17.79 2.80 17.46
N VAL A 424 18.69 2.27 16.63
CA VAL A 424 18.60 0.89 16.10
C VAL A 424 19.78 0.02 16.55
N ALA A 425 20.39 0.35 17.69
CA ALA A 425 21.53 -0.37 18.26
C ALA A 425 22.71 -0.55 17.29
N CYS A 426 22.88 0.39 16.35
CA CYS A 426 23.98 0.41 15.41
C CYS A 426 25.09 1.32 15.97
N SER A 427 26.27 0.76 16.23
CA SER A 427 27.40 1.52 16.77
C SER A 427 28.23 2.24 15.70
N GLU A 428 28.26 1.69 14.49
CA GLU A 428 29.08 2.19 13.39
C GLU A 428 28.33 2.08 12.06
N LEU A 429 28.45 3.13 11.24
CA LEU A 429 27.91 3.16 9.89
C LEU A 429 28.83 2.39 8.93
N ILE A 430 28.30 1.37 8.25
CA ILE A 430 29.02 0.75 7.13
C ILE A 430 28.94 1.67 5.90
N PRO A 431 30.08 2.04 5.28
CA PRO A 431 30.10 2.85 4.07
C PRO A 431 29.25 2.24 2.96
N LEU A 432 28.69 3.11 2.11
CA LEU A 432 27.87 2.69 0.98
C LEU A 432 28.67 1.77 0.04
N ARG A 433 28.14 0.57 -0.22
CA ARG A 433 28.82 -0.41 -1.06
C ARG A 433 28.91 0.08 -2.51
N LYS A 434 30.04 -0.20 -3.16
CA LYS A 434 30.32 0.20 -4.55
C LYS A 434 29.29 -0.29 -5.57
N GLU A 435 28.66 -1.44 -5.32
CA GLU A 435 27.59 -1.97 -6.19
C GLU A 435 26.39 -1.04 -6.35
N TYR A 436 26.22 -0.08 -5.42
CA TYR A 436 25.20 0.96 -5.46
C TYR A 436 25.72 2.32 -5.95
N HIS A 437 26.99 2.41 -6.36
CA HIS A 437 27.65 3.56 -6.97
C HIS A 437 28.06 3.26 -8.42
N PRO A 438 27.13 3.30 -9.39
CA PRO A 438 27.51 3.12 -10.80
C PRO A 438 28.25 4.32 -11.40
N TRP A 439 28.46 5.40 -10.62
CA TRP A 439 29.00 6.67 -11.08
C TRP A 439 30.46 6.93 -10.69
N ASP A 440 31.05 6.05 -9.86
CA ASP A 440 32.44 6.15 -9.38
C ASP A 440 33.38 5.14 -10.06
N SER A 441 33.00 4.62 -11.24
CA SER A 441 33.80 3.71 -12.08
C SER A 441 34.41 4.40 -13.28
#